data_AF-A0A6I9PCY5-F1
#
_entry.id   AF-A0A6I9PCY5-F1
#
_cell.length_a   1.000
_cell.length_b   1.000
_cell.length_c   1.000
_cell.angle_alpha   90.00
_cell.angle_beta   90.00
_cell.angle_gamma   90.00
#
_symmetry.space_group_name_H-M   'P 1'
#
loop_
_entity.id
_entity.type
_entity.pdbx_description
1 polymer ?
#
loop_
_entity_poly.entity_id
_entity_poly.type
_entity_poly.pdbx_seq_one_letter_code
_entity_poly.pdbx_strand_id
1 'polypeptide(L)'
;MTKEDVSKPVEGDALRDWASSHQRPIIHQVASAPMPSDCEFSFFDPSEPQCREVLLDPSTTIPELFAVLRQWVPQVQKNIDLIGNEILKRGCGVNDRDGLTDMSLLHYCCKAGAQGIG
;
A
#
# COMPACT_ATOMS: atom_id res chain seq x y z
N MET A 1 4.31 52.61 4.37
CA MET A 1 3.64 51.41 3.86
C MET A 1 4.62 50.25 3.96
N THR A 2 4.63 49.53 5.07
CA THR A 2 5.39 48.28 5.25
C THR A 2 4.42 47.30 5.87
N LYS A 3 3.85 46.42 5.03
CA LYS A 3 3.03 45.30 5.50
C LYS A 3 3.99 44.17 5.85
N GLU A 4 4.00 43.80 7.12
CA GLU A 4 4.70 42.63 7.62
C GLU A 4 3.98 41.35 7.23
N ASP A 5 4.81 40.34 7.03
CA ASP A 5 4.58 39.03 6.45
C ASP A 5 3.92 38.09 7.46
N VAL A 6 2.80 37.46 7.09
CA VAL A 6 2.29 36.27 7.78
C VAL A 6 2.10 35.20 6.71
N SER A 7 3.18 34.47 6.48
CA SER A 7 3.17 33.22 5.73
C SER A 7 2.53 32.12 6.60
N LYS A 8 1.37 31.61 6.16
CA LYS A 8 0.77 30.38 6.71
C LYS A 8 1.64 29.18 6.28
N PRO A 9 1.87 28.16 7.12
CA PRO A 9 2.59 26.99 6.67
C PRO A 9 1.71 26.25 5.65
N VAL A 10 2.23 26.17 4.42
CA VAL A 10 1.64 25.38 3.34
C VAL A 10 1.85 23.91 3.67
N GLU A 11 0.82 23.12 3.36
CA GLU A 11 0.72 21.67 3.40
C GLU A 11 1.79 21.01 2.50
N GLY A 12 3.06 21.17 2.87
CA GLY A 12 4.23 20.76 2.08
C GLY A 12 5.36 20.16 2.92
N ASP A 13 5.23 20.16 4.25
CA ASP A 13 6.27 19.65 5.15
C ASP A 13 6.20 18.12 5.29
N ALA A 14 5.01 17.53 5.25
CA ALA A 14 4.82 16.08 5.30
C ALA A 14 5.44 15.33 4.10
N LEU A 15 5.57 16.00 2.95
CA LEU A 15 6.18 15.39 1.75
C LEU A 15 7.72 15.35 1.84
N ARG A 16 8.33 16.28 2.59
CA ARG A 16 9.80 16.38 2.72
C ARG A 16 10.38 15.37 3.70
N ASP A 17 9.62 15.00 4.72
CA ASP A 17 10.03 13.95 5.67
C ASP A 17 10.06 12.57 5.02
N TRP A 18 9.17 12.30 4.04
CA TRP A 18 9.16 11.06 3.26
C TRP A 18 10.45 10.84 2.45
N ALA A 19 10.99 11.92 1.87
CA ALA A 19 12.16 11.84 1.00
C ALA A 19 13.47 11.59 1.79
N SER A 20 13.49 11.92 3.08
CA SER A 20 14.71 11.92 3.89
C SER A 20 15.02 10.58 4.58
N SER A 21 14.07 9.64 4.63
CA SER A 21 14.21 8.34 5.33
C SER A 21 14.74 7.18 4.47
N HIS A 22 14.80 7.30 3.14
CA HIS A 22 15.06 6.16 2.25
C HIS A 22 16.54 6.02 1.86
N GLN A 23 17.40 5.72 2.83
CA GLN A 23 18.72 5.14 2.55
C GLN A 23 18.54 3.71 2.00
N ARG A 24 18.37 3.62 0.67
CA ARG A 24 18.11 2.40 -0.12
C ARG A 24 16.72 1.77 0.08
N PRO A 25 16.09 1.26 -1.00
CA PRO A 25 14.85 0.48 -0.89
C PRO A 25 15.04 -0.76 -0.02
N ILE A 26 14.04 -1.05 0.83
CA ILE A 26 13.97 -2.28 1.61
C ILE A 26 13.35 -3.38 0.73
N ILE A 27 13.87 -4.60 0.86
CA ILE A 27 13.25 -5.79 0.25
C ILE A 27 12.51 -6.54 1.35
N HIS A 28 11.19 -6.55 1.26
CA HIS A 28 10.31 -7.22 2.21
C HIS A 28 10.34 -8.74 1.97
N GLN A 29 10.36 -9.51 3.06
CA GLN A 29 10.37 -10.97 2.97
C GLN A 29 9.08 -11.51 2.33
N VAL A 30 9.11 -12.75 1.87
CA VAL A 30 7.92 -13.40 1.33
C VAL A 30 7.00 -13.84 2.47
N ALA A 31 5.74 -13.44 2.41
CA ALA A 31 4.68 -13.91 3.32
C ALA A 31 3.46 -14.41 2.54
N SER A 32 2.57 -15.13 3.21
CA SER A 32 1.26 -15.53 2.65
C SER A 32 0.25 -14.39 2.77
N ALA A 33 -0.81 -14.42 1.96
CA ALA A 33 -1.92 -13.49 2.16
C ALA A 33 -2.63 -13.80 3.49
N PRO A 34 -2.97 -12.79 4.29
CA PRO A 34 -3.56 -12.97 5.61
C PRO A 34 -5.06 -13.31 5.47
N MET A 35 -5.35 -14.54 5.05
CA MET A 35 -6.73 -14.99 4.82
C MET A 35 -7.49 -15.11 6.15
N PRO A 36 -8.71 -14.56 6.26
CA PRO A 36 -9.59 -14.84 7.39
C PRO A 36 -9.88 -16.34 7.51
N SER A 37 -10.02 -16.84 8.74
CA SER A 37 -10.23 -18.26 9.03
C SER A 37 -11.47 -18.87 8.37
N ASP A 38 -12.50 -18.05 8.12
CA ASP A 38 -13.80 -18.46 7.60
C ASP A 38 -14.03 -18.03 6.13
N CYS A 39 -12.97 -17.69 5.39
CA CYS A 39 -13.12 -17.23 4.01
C CYS A 39 -13.55 -18.38 3.09
N GLU A 40 -14.69 -18.22 2.40
CA GLU A 40 -15.22 -19.22 1.46
C GLU A 40 -14.43 -19.27 0.14
N PHE A 41 -13.64 -18.23 -0.16
CA PHE A 41 -12.88 -18.12 -1.40
C PHE A 41 -11.39 -18.40 -1.20
N SER A 42 -10.74 -18.88 -2.26
CA SER A 42 -9.28 -19.10 -2.28
C SER A 42 -8.47 -17.82 -2.54
N PHE A 43 -9.13 -16.65 -2.60
CA PHE A 43 -8.51 -15.35 -2.85
C PHE A 43 -9.03 -14.32 -1.87
N PHE A 44 -8.21 -13.30 -1.61
CA PHE A 44 -8.51 -12.21 -0.70
C PHE A 44 -9.40 -11.18 -1.41
N ASP A 45 -10.58 -10.91 -0.87
CA ASP A 45 -11.51 -9.90 -1.42
C ASP A 45 -11.61 -8.68 -0.49
N PRO A 46 -10.97 -7.54 -0.82
CA PRO A 46 -11.05 -6.31 -0.02
C PRO A 46 -12.46 -5.74 0.18
N SER A 47 -13.45 -6.22 -0.59
CA SER A 47 -14.85 -5.81 -0.49
C SER A 47 -15.59 -6.57 0.62
N GLU A 48 -15.08 -7.73 1.04
CA GLU A 48 -15.65 -8.50 2.14
C GLU A 48 -15.28 -7.88 3.50
N PRO A 49 -16.21 -7.82 4.47
CA PRO A 49 -15.95 -7.22 5.77
C PRO A 49 -14.74 -7.81 6.51
N GLN A 50 -14.60 -9.14 6.51
CA GLN A 50 -13.52 -9.83 7.23
C GLN A 50 -12.14 -9.54 6.62
N CYS A 51 -12.03 -9.59 5.30
CA CYS A 51 -10.82 -9.21 4.59
C CYS A 51 -10.50 -7.72 4.81
N ARG A 52 -11.52 -6.86 4.84
CA ARG A 52 -11.33 -5.42 5.12
C ARG A 52 -10.81 -5.17 6.54
N GLU A 53 -11.31 -5.91 7.53
CA GLU A 53 -10.78 -5.85 8.90
C GLU A 53 -9.30 -6.22 8.94
N VAL A 54 -8.89 -7.28 8.22
CA VAL A 54 -7.48 -7.66 8.10
C VAL A 54 -6.64 -6.56 7.45
N LEU A 55 -7.11 -5.91 6.38
CA LEU A 55 -6.36 -4.80 5.75
C LEU A 55 -6.16 -3.62 6.71
N LEU A 56 -7.17 -3.33 7.54
CA LEU A 56 -7.16 -2.20 8.46
C LEU A 56 -6.45 -2.51 9.79
N ASP A 57 -6.23 -3.78 10.11
CA ASP A 57 -5.53 -4.19 11.33
C ASP A 57 -4.04 -3.77 11.26
N PRO A 58 -3.57 -2.91 12.19
CA PRO A 58 -2.16 -2.52 12.27
C PRO A 58 -1.19 -3.69 12.44
N SER A 59 -1.66 -4.85 12.91
CA SER A 59 -0.86 -6.07 13.06
C SER A 59 -0.55 -6.76 11.73
N THR A 60 -1.35 -6.52 10.69
CA THR A 60 -1.09 -7.03 9.33
C THR A 60 0.16 -6.38 8.77
N THR A 61 1.13 -7.19 8.37
CA THR A 61 2.46 -6.74 8.00
C THR A 61 2.57 -6.32 6.54
N ILE A 62 3.59 -5.52 6.19
CA ILE A 62 3.85 -5.11 4.80
C ILE A 62 4.03 -6.32 3.85
N PRO A 63 4.82 -7.36 4.20
CA PRO A 63 4.89 -8.61 3.41
C PRO A 63 3.54 -9.27 3.10
N GLU A 64 2.63 -9.29 4.08
CA GLU A 64 1.30 -9.89 3.94
C GLU A 64 0.41 -9.05 3.00
N LEU A 65 0.49 -7.72 3.09
CA LEU A 65 -0.20 -6.83 2.17
C LEU A 65 0.37 -6.94 0.74
N PHE A 66 1.69 -7.12 0.56
CA PHE A 66 2.26 -7.48 -0.74
C PHE A 66 1.70 -8.81 -1.27
N ALA A 67 1.47 -9.78 -0.38
CA ALA A 67 0.85 -11.04 -0.78
C ALA A 67 -0.57 -10.88 -1.32
N VAL A 68 -1.35 -9.93 -0.79
CA VAL A 68 -2.65 -9.55 -1.35
C VAL A 68 -2.47 -8.96 -2.75
N LEU A 69 -1.54 -8.01 -2.92
CA LEU A 69 -1.26 -7.38 -4.22
C LEU A 69 -0.85 -8.39 -5.31
N ARG A 70 -0.12 -9.44 -4.95
CA ARG A 70 0.30 -10.51 -5.88
C ARG A 70 -0.87 -11.27 -6.50
N GLN A 71 -2.00 -11.40 -5.80
CA GLN A 71 -3.13 -12.19 -6.30
C GLN A 71 -3.73 -11.59 -7.58
N TRP A 72 -3.62 -10.27 -7.76
CA TRP A 72 -3.99 -9.57 -8.99
C TRP A 72 -5.44 -9.83 -9.47
N VAL A 73 -6.35 -10.21 -8.58
CA VAL A 73 -7.77 -10.39 -8.91
C VAL A 73 -8.48 -9.04 -9.07
N PRO A 74 -9.61 -8.94 -9.81
CA PRO A 74 -10.28 -7.66 -10.07
C PRO A 74 -10.60 -6.85 -8.81
N GLN A 75 -10.96 -7.51 -7.71
CA GLN A 75 -11.29 -6.88 -6.43
C GLN A 75 -10.07 -6.24 -5.78
N VAL A 76 -8.91 -6.89 -5.84
CA VAL A 76 -7.63 -6.33 -5.39
C VAL A 76 -7.23 -5.13 -6.25
N GLN A 77 -7.38 -5.23 -7.57
CA GLN A 77 -7.04 -4.14 -8.49
C GLN A 77 -7.92 -2.89 -8.25
N LYS A 78 -9.23 -3.08 -8.09
CA LYS A 78 -10.18 -1.99 -7.81
C LYS A 78 -9.95 -1.29 -6.47
N ASN A 79 -9.29 -1.97 -5.52
CA ASN A 79 -8.99 -1.46 -4.18
C ASN A 79 -7.48 -1.20 -3.98
N ILE A 80 -6.72 -0.99 -5.08
CA ILE A 80 -5.28 -0.75 -5.02
C ILE A 80 -4.92 0.49 -4.19
N ASP A 81 -5.78 1.49 -4.19
CA ASP A 81 -5.67 2.71 -3.41
C ASP A 81 -5.78 2.41 -1.91
N LEU A 82 -6.77 1.61 -1.51
CA LEU A 82 -6.94 1.18 -0.12
C LEU A 82 -5.72 0.39 0.37
N ILE A 83 -5.33 -0.66 -0.38
CA ILE A 83 -4.23 -1.55 0.01
C ILE A 83 -2.90 -0.77 0.01
N GLY A 84 -2.66 0.05 -1.02
CA GLY A 84 -1.46 0.88 -1.12
C GLY A 84 -1.34 1.88 0.03
N ASN A 85 -2.44 2.54 0.41
CA ASN A 85 -2.46 3.45 1.56
C ASN A 85 -2.15 2.73 2.88
N GLU A 86 -2.68 1.53 3.07
CA GLU A 86 -2.39 0.72 4.26
C GLU A 86 -0.90 0.31 4.31
N ILE A 87 -0.30 -0.03 3.17
CA ILE A 87 1.14 -0.30 3.07
C ILE A 87 1.99 0.93 3.41
N LEU A 88 1.62 2.11 2.87
CA LEU A 88 2.32 3.38 3.14
C LEU A 88 2.23 3.79 4.61
N LYS A 89 1.04 3.64 5.23
CA LYS A 89 0.83 3.93 6.67
C LYS A 89 1.72 3.11 7.58
N ARG A 90 2.13 1.90 7.15
CA ARG A 90 3.03 1.00 7.88
C ARG A 90 4.51 1.33 7.67
N GLY A 91 4.83 2.40 6.93
CA GLY A 91 6.20 2.88 6.72
C GLY A 91 6.93 2.26 5.52
N CYS A 92 6.22 1.55 4.63
CA CYS A 92 6.80 1.02 3.40
C CYS A 92 7.11 2.14 2.41
N GLY A 93 8.34 2.21 1.92
CA GLY A 93 8.69 3.12 0.83
C GLY A 93 8.00 2.76 -0.50
N VAL A 94 7.71 3.76 -1.34
CA VAL A 94 7.14 3.52 -2.68
C VAL A 94 8.06 2.68 -3.58
N ASN A 95 9.37 2.71 -3.30
CA ASN A 95 10.39 1.97 -4.00
C ASN A 95 10.76 0.64 -3.31
N ASP A 96 10.26 0.40 -2.09
CA ASP A 96 10.46 -0.88 -1.40
C ASP A 96 9.83 -2.00 -2.20
N ARG A 97 10.46 -3.17 -2.13
CA ARG A 97 10.20 -4.28 -3.04
C ARG A 97 9.62 -5.48 -2.33
N ASP A 98 8.72 -6.16 -3.03
CA ASP A 98 8.28 -7.50 -2.70
C ASP A 98 9.41 -8.50 -3.04
N GLY A 99 9.89 -9.24 -2.05
CA GLY A 99 10.98 -10.20 -2.23
C GLY A 99 10.66 -11.37 -3.18
N LEU A 100 9.38 -11.63 -3.48
CA LEU A 100 9.01 -12.69 -4.43
C LEU A 100 9.06 -12.25 -5.89
N THR A 101 8.61 -11.02 -6.19
CA THR A 101 8.44 -10.53 -7.57
C THR A 101 9.46 -9.49 -7.97
N ASP A 102 10.23 -8.95 -7.02
CA ASP A 102 11.10 -7.76 -7.15
C ASP A 102 10.32 -6.51 -7.61
N MET A 103 8.99 -6.54 -7.61
CA MET A 103 8.15 -5.38 -7.91
C MET A 103 8.10 -4.47 -6.68
N SER A 104 8.27 -3.17 -6.91
CA SER A 104 8.02 -2.18 -5.86
C SER A 104 6.54 -1.89 -5.67
N LEU A 105 6.18 -1.27 -4.54
CA LEU A 105 4.83 -0.76 -4.32
C LEU A 105 4.35 0.12 -5.50
N LEU A 106 5.22 1.00 -6.00
CA LEU A 106 4.92 1.82 -7.18
C LEU A 106 4.57 0.99 -8.42
N HIS A 107 5.29 -0.11 -8.68
CA HIS A 107 4.97 -0.99 -9.81
C HIS A 107 3.57 -1.61 -9.67
N TYR A 108 3.19 -2.08 -8.49
CA TYR A 108 1.85 -2.62 -8.25
C TYR A 108 0.76 -1.56 -8.46
N CYS A 109 0.95 -0.34 -7.96
CA CYS A 109 0.02 0.77 -8.15
C CYS A 109 -0.15 1.13 -9.64
N CYS A 110 0.95 1.21 -10.39
CA CYS A 110 0.90 1.50 -11.82
C CYS A 110 0.22 0.38 -12.63
N LYS A 111 0.45 -0.89 -12.25
CA LYS A 111 -0.15 -2.05 -12.92
C LYS A 111 -1.68 -2.02 -12.82
N ALA A 112 -2.24 -1.44 -11.74
CA ALA A 112 -3.69 -1.43 -11.49
C ALA A 112 -4.43 -0.36 -12.29
N GLY A 113 -3.70 0.59 -12.88
CA GLY A 113 -4.24 1.66 -13.72
C GLY A 113 -4.57 1.25 -15.16
N ALA A 114 -4.35 -0.01 -15.55
CA ALA A 114 -4.69 -0.48 -16.88
C ALA A 114 -6.22 -0.60 -17.05
N GLN A 115 -6.83 0.35 -17.78
CA GLN A 115 -8.24 0.26 -18.17
C GLN A 115 -8.49 -1.02 -18.98
N GLY A 116 -9.37 -1.89 -18.49
CA GLY A 116 -9.78 -3.11 -19.21
C GLY A 116 -10.00 -4.36 -18.36
N ILE A 117 -9.88 -4.29 -17.03
CA ILE A 117 -10.21 -5.42 -16.15
C ILE A 117 -11.41 -5.05 -15.27
N GLY A 118 -12.58 -5.38 -15.79
CA GLY A 118 -13.89 -5.35 -15.14
C GLY A 118 -14.80 -6.31 -15.89
#